data_AF-A0A6P5QBH1-F1
#
_entry.id   AF-A0A6P5QBH1-F1
#
_cell.length_a   1.000
_cell.length_b   1.000
_cell.length_c   1.000
_cell.angle_alpha   90.00
_cell.angle_beta   90.00
_cell.angle_gamma   90.00
#
_symmetry.space_group_name_H-M   'P 1'
#
loop_
_entity.id
_entity.type
_entity.pdbx_description
1 polymer ?
#
loop_
_entity_poly.entity_id
_entity_poly.type
_entity_poly.pdbx_seq_one_letter_code
_entity_poly.pdbx_strand_id
1 'polypeptide(L)'
;MAELGLNEHHQNEVINYMRFARSKRGLRLKTVDSCFQDLKDSRLVEETFTIDEVSEVLNGLQAVVHSEVESELINTAYTNVLLLRQLFSQAEKWYLKLQTDISELENRELLEQVAEFEKAEFVSSSKKPIIDITKPKLVPINEGGTTELLNKEILRLQQENEKLKSRLKTIEIQAVNALDEKSKLERVLQDLQLDQENQQDLLKAQDLDDLENTVATLRSEFQKTLNDKTENQKSLEENLAAAKHDLLRVQEQLSMAEKELEKKFQQTAAYRNMKEILTKKNDQIKDLRKRLAKYESED
;
A
#
# COMPACT_ATOMS: atom_id res chain seq x y z
N MET A 1 -58.23 -10.68 29.06
CA MET A 1 -58.89 -10.71 27.75
C MET A 1 -58.21 -11.80 26.96
N ALA A 2 -58.94 -12.61 26.19
CA ALA A 2 -58.26 -13.49 25.24
C ALA A 2 -57.55 -12.57 24.24
N GLU A 3 -56.22 -12.62 24.18
CA GLU A 3 -55.44 -11.81 23.25
C GLU A 3 -54.88 -12.75 22.19
N LEU A 4 -55.12 -12.43 20.92
CA LEU A 4 -54.65 -13.21 19.77
C LEU A 4 -53.13 -13.08 19.54
N GLY A 5 -52.39 -12.50 20.49
CA GLY A 5 -50.95 -12.21 20.36
C GLY A 5 -50.63 -11.10 19.34
N LEU A 6 -51.62 -10.32 18.93
CA LEU A 6 -51.50 -9.26 17.93
C LEU A 6 -51.38 -7.88 18.59
N ASN A 7 -50.74 -6.94 17.90
CA ASN A 7 -50.76 -5.52 18.30
C ASN A 7 -52.21 -4.98 18.28
N GLU A 8 -52.51 -4.00 19.13
CA GLU A 8 -53.84 -3.39 19.29
C GLU A 8 -54.48 -2.97 17.96
N HIS A 9 -53.70 -2.38 17.07
CA HIS A 9 -54.18 -2.02 15.73
C HIS A 9 -54.65 -3.26 14.94
N HIS A 10 -53.84 -4.31 14.87
CA HIS A 10 -54.17 -5.52 14.14
C HIS A 10 -55.30 -6.31 14.83
N GLN A 11 -55.38 -6.26 16.16
CA GLN A 11 -56.48 -6.84 16.91
C GLN A 11 -57.80 -6.14 16.57
N ASN A 12 -57.82 -4.80 16.47
CA ASN A 12 -58.99 -4.05 16.05
C ASN A 12 -59.41 -4.38 14.60
N GLU A 13 -58.47 -4.53 13.68
CA GLU A 13 -58.77 -4.94 12.31
C GLU A 13 -59.35 -6.36 12.23
N VAL A 14 -58.82 -7.29 13.03
CA VAL A 14 -59.38 -8.65 13.16
C VAL A 14 -60.80 -8.61 13.72
N ILE A 15 -61.07 -7.80 14.74
CA ILE A 15 -62.43 -7.62 15.28
C ILE A 15 -63.38 -7.06 14.23
N ASN A 16 -62.95 -6.08 13.42
CA ASN A 16 -63.73 -5.53 12.32
C ASN A 16 -64.10 -6.59 11.28
N TYR A 17 -63.13 -7.42 10.89
CA TYR A 17 -63.37 -8.54 9.99
C TYR A 17 -64.32 -9.59 10.61
N MET A 18 -64.16 -9.93 11.89
CA MET A 18 -65.07 -10.84 12.60
C MET A 18 -66.51 -10.32 12.63
N ARG A 19 -66.71 -9.02 12.86
CA ARG A 19 -68.04 -8.37 12.77
C ARG A 19 -68.66 -8.53 11.39
N PHE A 20 -67.86 -8.25 10.35
CA PHE A 20 -68.28 -8.42 8.96
C PHE A 20 -68.67 -9.88 8.67
N ALA A 21 -67.81 -10.84 9.02
CA ALA A 21 -68.04 -12.27 8.81
C ALA A 21 -69.29 -12.76 9.55
N ARG A 22 -69.49 -12.33 10.81
CA ARG A 22 -70.68 -12.65 11.60
C ARG A 22 -71.97 -12.09 10.98
N SER A 23 -71.94 -10.85 10.50
CA SER A 23 -73.08 -10.22 9.82
C SER A 23 -73.44 -10.97 8.53
N LYS A 24 -72.42 -11.33 7.73
CA LYS A 24 -72.57 -12.15 6.53
C LYS A 24 -73.18 -13.51 6.86
N ARG A 25 -72.63 -14.24 7.84
CA ARG A 25 -73.18 -15.52 8.33
C ARG A 25 -74.67 -15.39 8.70
N GLY A 26 -75.04 -14.33 9.42
CA GLY A 26 -76.44 -14.07 9.78
C GLY A 26 -77.36 -13.83 8.57
N LEU A 27 -76.89 -13.11 7.55
CA LEU A 27 -77.65 -12.92 6.31
C LEU A 27 -77.85 -14.25 5.56
N ARG A 28 -76.81 -15.09 5.52
CA ARG A 28 -76.86 -16.37 4.80
C ARG A 28 -77.78 -17.39 5.45
N LEU A 29 -77.78 -17.45 6.78
CA LEU A 29 -78.76 -18.27 7.50
C LEU A 29 -80.20 -17.84 7.16
N LYS A 30 -80.46 -16.52 7.10
CA LYS A 30 -81.78 -16.02 6.66
C LYS A 30 -82.11 -16.38 5.22
N THR A 31 -81.15 -16.34 4.30
CA THR A 31 -81.37 -16.76 2.90
C THR A 31 -81.76 -18.24 2.84
N VAL A 32 -81.07 -19.10 3.60
CA VAL A 32 -81.43 -20.52 3.70
C VAL A 32 -82.84 -20.65 4.27
N ASP A 33 -83.16 -20.01 5.39
CA ASP A 33 -84.51 -20.05 5.98
C ASP A 33 -85.58 -19.59 4.98
N SER A 34 -85.29 -18.55 4.19
CA SER A 34 -86.16 -18.08 3.11
C SER A 34 -86.39 -19.15 2.03
N CYS A 35 -85.38 -19.91 1.61
CA CYS A 35 -85.59 -21.02 0.66
C CYS A 35 -86.59 -22.06 1.18
N PHE A 36 -86.53 -22.38 2.49
CA PHE A 36 -87.50 -23.29 3.12
C PHE A 36 -88.89 -22.68 3.21
N GLN A 37 -88.97 -21.37 3.52
CA GLN A 37 -90.24 -20.67 3.62
C GLN A 37 -90.91 -20.52 2.25
N ASP A 38 -90.16 -20.16 1.22
CA ASP A 38 -90.62 -20.05 -0.16
C ASP A 38 -91.15 -21.40 -0.67
N LEU A 39 -90.51 -22.51 -0.31
CA LEU A 39 -90.99 -23.86 -0.64
C LEU A 39 -92.33 -24.14 0.08
N LYS A 40 -92.43 -23.83 1.37
CA LYS A 40 -93.67 -24.03 2.13
C LYS A 40 -94.83 -23.26 1.51
N ASP A 41 -94.58 -22.00 1.17
CA ASP A 41 -95.62 -21.10 0.66
C ASP A 41 -96.01 -21.41 -0.80
N SER A 42 -95.12 -22.03 -1.59
CA SER A 42 -95.35 -22.32 -3.01
C SER A 42 -95.76 -23.76 -3.34
N ARG A 43 -95.26 -24.75 -2.58
CA ARG A 43 -95.38 -26.19 -2.89
C ARG A 43 -96.16 -26.98 -1.82
N LEU A 44 -96.18 -26.52 -0.57
CA LEU A 44 -96.88 -27.20 0.54
C LEU A 44 -98.23 -26.53 0.84
N VAL A 45 -99.06 -26.36 -0.19
CA VAL A 45 -100.38 -25.69 -0.08
C VAL A 45 -101.53 -26.70 0.05
N GLU A 46 -101.32 -27.95 -0.37
CA GLU A 46 -102.34 -29.00 -0.37
C GLU A 46 -102.38 -29.77 0.95
N GLU A 47 -103.54 -30.34 1.32
CA GLU A 47 -103.72 -31.08 2.58
C GLU A 47 -103.20 -32.52 2.53
N THR A 48 -103.05 -33.09 1.33
CA THR A 48 -102.62 -34.48 1.11
C THR A 48 -101.55 -34.55 0.04
N PHE A 49 -100.46 -35.28 0.31
CA PHE A 49 -99.38 -35.51 -0.64
C PHE A 49 -99.10 -37.00 -0.81
N THR A 50 -98.75 -37.40 -2.02
CA THR A 50 -98.17 -38.72 -2.31
C THR A 50 -96.69 -38.75 -1.94
N ILE A 51 -96.15 -39.96 -1.76
CA ILE A 51 -94.72 -40.16 -1.44
C ILE A 51 -93.82 -39.60 -2.55
N ASP A 52 -94.23 -39.74 -3.80
CA ASP A 52 -93.46 -39.28 -4.96
C ASP A 52 -93.39 -37.75 -5.00
N GLU A 53 -94.51 -37.06 -4.75
CA GLU A 53 -94.56 -35.59 -4.67
C GLU A 53 -93.72 -35.05 -3.52
N VAL A 54 -93.81 -35.66 -2.32
CA VAL A 54 -92.96 -35.26 -1.19
C VAL A 54 -91.48 -35.47 -1.52
N SER A 55 -91.14 -36.57 -2.19
CA SER A 55 -89.76 -36.85 -2.59
C SER A 55 -89.24 -35.84 -3.60
N GLU A 56 -90.05 -35.45 -4.59
CA GLU A 56 -89.70 -34.41 -5.56
C GLU A 56 -89.51 -33.04 -4.89
N VAL A 57 -90.41 -32.67 -3.97
CA VAL A 57 -90.31 -31.41 -3.20
C VAL A 57 -89.04 -31.36 -2.37
N LEU A 58 -88.67 -32.46 -1.69
CA LEU A 58 -87.43 -32.55 -0.91
C LEU A 58 -86.17 -32.50 -1.79
N ASN A 59 -86.17 -33.19 -2.92
CA ASN A 59 -85.06 -33.17 -3.87
C ASN A 59 -84.86 -31.76 -4.48
N GLY A 60 -85.96 -31.09 -4.82
CA GLY A 60 -85.93 -29.71 -5.31
C GLY A 60 -85.37 -28.73 -4.27
N LEU A 61 -85.84 -28.83 -3.02
CA LEU A 61 -85.31 -28.03 -1.93
C LEU A 61 -83.82 -28.29 -1.67
N GLN A 62 -83.40 -29.56 -1.68
CA GLN A 62 -82.00 -29.93 -1.53
C GLN A 62 -81.14 -29.28 -2.61
N ALA A 63 -81.57 -29.31 -3.87
CA ALA A 63 -80.82 -28.71 -4.98
C ALA A 63 -80.67 -27.18 -4.80
N VAL A 64 -81.74 -26.48 -4.42
CA VAL A 64 -81.72 -25.03 -4.19
C VAL A 64 -80.81 -24.67 -3.02
N VAL A 65 -80.99 -25.33 -1.87
CA VAL A 65 -80.19 -25.06 -0.66
C VAL A 65 -78.72 -25.41 -0.91
N HIS A 66 -78.43 -26.53 -1.58
CA HIS A 66 -77.06 -26.91 -1.94
C HIS A 66 -76.40 -25.84 -2.81
N SER A 67 -77.10 -25.34 -3.83
CA SER A 67 -76.58 -24.30 -4.72
C SER A 67 -76.29 -22.99 -3.97
N GLU A 68 -77.16 -22.57 -3.06
CA GLU A 68 -76.95 -21.35 -2.27
C GLU A 68 -75.76 -21.51 -1.30
N VAL A 69 -75.66 -22.66 -0.62
CA VAL A 69 -74.55 -22.95 0.30
C VAL A 69 -73.22 -23.03 -0.46
N GLU A 70 -73.17 -23.73 -1.59
CA GLU A 70 -71.97 -23.84 -2.43
C GLU A 70 -71.51 -22.46 -2.93
N SER A 71 -72.44 -21.65 -3.44
CA SER A 71 -72.18 -20.27 -3.85
C SER A 71 -71.59 -19.45 -2.71
N GLU A 72 -72.09 -19.60 -1.48
CA GLU A 72 -71.55 -18.88 -0.34
C GLU A 72 -70.17 -19.37 0.12
N LEU A 73 -69.92 -20.67 0.10
CA LEU A 73 -68.60 -21.22 0.43
C LEU A 73 -67.53 -20.69 -0.55
N ILE A 74 -67.86 -20.63 -1.84
CA ILE A 74 -67.01 -20.03 -2.87
C ILE A 74 -66.79 -18.54 -2.59
N ASN A 75 -67.85 -17.79 -2.30
CA ASN A 75 -67.75 -16.36 -1.99
C ASN A 75 -66.91 -16.09 -0.73
N THR A 76 -66.98 -16.97 0.27
CA THR A 76 -66.15 -16.90 1.48
C THR A 76 -64.67 -17.06 1.12
N ALA A 77 -64.33 -18.05 0.29
CA ALA A 77 -62.96 -18.23 -0.19
C ALA A 77 -62.45 -17.00 -0.97
N TYR A 78 -63.26 -16.46 -1.89
CA TYR A 78 -62.88 -15.25 -2.63
C TYR A 78 -62.71 -14.03 -1.74
N THR A 79 -63.58 -13.85 -0.74
CA THR A 79 -63.46 -12.76 0.23
C THR A 79 -62.16 -12.87 1.03
N ASN A 80 -61.78 -14.08 1.43
CA ASN A 80 -60.53 -14.31 2.17
C ASN A 80 -59.30 -14.08 1.29
N VAL A 81 -59.33 -14.51 0.03
CA VAL A 81 -58.25 -14.21 -0.93
C VAL A 81 -58.11 -12.71 -1.16
N LEU A 82 -59.22 -11.95 -1.22
CA LEU A 82 -59.19 -10.50 -1.33
C LEU A 82 -58.56 -9.85 -0.08
N LEU A 83 -58.88 -10.34 1.11
CA LEU A 83 -58.26 -9.89 2.35
C LEU A 83 -56.75 -10.15 2.33
N LEU A 84 -56.32 -11.37 1.98
CA LEU A 84 -54.90 -11.72 1.86
C LEU A 84 -54.18 -10.84 0.84
N ARG A 85 -54.79 -10.58 -0.33
CA ARG A 85 -54.25 -9.66 -1.34
C ARG A 85 -54.05 -8.26 -0.78
N GLN A 86 -54.99 -7.73 0.01
CA GLN A 86 -54.85 -6.41 0.62
C GLN A 86 -53.71 -6.38 1.65
N LEU A 87 -53.57 -7.42 2.47
CA LEU A 87 -52.49 -7.55 3.44
C LEU A 87 -51.12 -7.67 2.76
N PHE A 88 -50.99 -8.51 1.73
CA PHE A 88 -49.74 -8.67 0.98
C PHE A 88 -49.37 -7.41 0.20
N SER A 89 -50.33 -6.69 -0.38
CA SER A 89 -50.04 -5.42 -1.04
C SER A 89 -49.50 -4.36 -0.06
N GLN A 90 -49.94 -4.38 1.20
CA GLN A 90 -49.34 -3.54 2.23
C GLN A 90 -47.94 -4.03 2.60
N ALA A 91 -47.77 -5.33 2.84
CA ALA A 91 -46.47 -5.92 3.19
C ALA A 91 -45.39 -5.67 2.12
N GLU A 92 -45.74 -5.78 0.84
CA GLU A 92 -44.85 -5.53 -0.30
C GLU A 92 -44.35 -4.08 -0.35
N LYS A 93 -45.19 -3.10 -0.02
CA LYS A 93 -44.77 -1.69 0.07
C LYS A 93 -43.69 -1.46 1.13
N TRP A 94 -43.66 -2.32 2.14
CA TRP A 94 -42.66 -2.33 3.21
C TRP A 94 -41.56 -3.38 2.99
N TYR A 95 -41.51 -4.01 1.80
CA TYR A 95 -40.55 -5.05 1.44
C TYR A 95 -40.54 -6.27 2.41
N LEU A 96 -41.67 -6.54 3.05
CA LEU A 96 -41.84 -7.68 3.95
C LEU A 96 -42.27 -8.92 3.18
N LYS A 97 -41.60 -10.04 3.44
CA LYS A 97 -42.00 -11.35 2.94
C LYS A 97 -42.80 -12.07 4.02
N LEU A 98 -44.12 -12.10 3.88
CA LEU A 98 -45.01 -12.83 4.77
C LEU A 98 -45.16 -14.27 4.28
N GLN A 99 -45.18 -15.20 5.24
CA GLN A 99 -45.44 -16.62 5.00
C GLN A 99 -46.57 -17.05 5.93
N THR A 100 -47.52 -17.79 5.39
CA THR A 100 -48.62 -18.38 6.15
C THR A 100 -48.46 -19.89 6.14
N ASP A 101 -48.48 -20.50 7.32
CA ASP A 101 -48.53 -21.95 7.43
C ASP A 101 -49.97 -22.43 7.24
N ILE A 102 -50.23 -23.08 6.10
CA ILE A 102 -51.56 -23.59 5.74
C ILE A 102 -51.95 -24.75 6.68
N SER A 103 -50.97 -25.50 7.21
CA SER A 103 -51.22 -26.64 8.09
C SER A 103 -51.83 -26.22 9.43
N GLU A 104 -51.64 -24.97 9.86
CA GLU A 104 -52.22 -24.46 11.10
C GLU A 104 -53.69 -23.99 10.94
N LEU A 105 -54.18 -23.80 9.71
CA LEU A 105 -55.54 -23.30 9.47
C LEU A 105 -56.64 -24.30 9.88
N GLU A 106 -56.32 -25.59 9.90
CA GLU A 106 -57.21 -26.66 10.37
C GLU A 106 -56.97 -27.05 11.83
N ASN A 107 -56.05 -26.36 12.53
CA ASN A 107 -55.76 -26.64 13.91
C ASN A 107 -56.98 -26.30 14.79
N ARG A 108 -57.62 -27.35 15.30
CA ARG A 108 -58.82 -27.25 16.13
C ARG A 108 -58.63 -26.39 17.38
N GLU A 109 -57.46 -26.44 18.00
CA GLU A 109 -57.17 -25.65 19.20
C GLU A 109 -57.11 -24.15 18.87
N LEU A 110 -56.44 -23.79 17.78
CA LEU A 110 -56.37 -22.39 17.32
C LEU A 110 -57.75 -21.87 16.89
N LEU A 111 -58.54 -22.70 16.21
CA LEU A 111 -59.92 -22.35 15.84
C LEU A 111 -60.81 -22.17 17.08
N GLU A 112 -60.63 -22.98 18.11
CA GLU A 112 -61.37 -22.86 19.37
C GLU A 112 -60.98 -21.60 20.14
N GLN A 113 -59.70 -21.24 20.19
CA GLN A 113 -59.23 -19.98 20.77
C GLN A 113 -59.83 -18.76 20.04
N VAL A 114 -59.88 -18.80 18.70
CA VAL A 114 -60.54 -17.74 17.90
C VAL A 114 -62.04 -17.68 18.18
N ALA A 115 -62.70 -18.83 18.35
CA ALA A 115 -64.13 -18.88 18.67
C ALA A 115 -64.44 -18.36 20.09
N GLU A 116 -63.58 -18.65 21.08
CA GLU A 116 -63.67 -18.09 22.42
C GLU A 116 -63.46 -16.58 22.42
N PHE A 117 -62.48 -16.10 21.64
CA PHE A 117 -62.24 -14.68 21.43
C PHE A 117 -63.46 -13.99 20.81
N GLU A 118 -64.04 -14.55 19.74
CA GLU A 118 -65.27 -14.05 19.12
C GLU A 118 -66.38 -13.93 20.18
N LYS A 119 -66.62 -14.99 20.96
CA LYS A 119 -67.64 -14.98 22.02
C LYS A 119 -67.38 -13.91 23.08
N ALA A 120 -66.14 -13.77 23.57
CA ALA A 120 -65.79 -12.81 24.61
C ALA A 120 -65.99 -11.35 24.14
N GLU A 121 -65.58 -11.03 22.92
CA GLU A 121 -65.71 -9.68 22.34
C GLU A 121 -67.19 -9.30 22.11
N PHE A 122 -68.02 -10.26 21.71
CA PHE A 122 -69.42 -9.99 21.39
C PHE A 122 -70.41 -10.16 22.54
N VAL A 123 -70.05 -10.85 23.61
CA VAL A 123 -70.86 -10.92 24.84
C VAL A 123 -70.67 -9.65 25.67
N SER A 124 -69.45 -9.10 25.71
CA SER A 124 -69.10 -7.90 26.48
C SER A 124 -69.65 -6.60 25.88
N SER A 125 -69.93 -6.57 24.58
CA SER A 125 -70.36 -5.38 23.83
C SER A 125 -71.87 -5.07 23.93
N SER A 126 -72.67 -5.94 24.55
CA SER A 126 -74.08 -5.68 24.89
C SER A 126 -74.30 -4.47 25.84
N LYS A 127 -73.23 -3.86 26.36
CA LYS A 127 -73.26 -2.73 27.31
C LYS A 127 -72.58 -1.44 26.84
N LYS A 128 -72.02 -1.38 25.62
CA LYS A 128 -71.43 -0.12 25.14
C LYS A 128 -72.34 0.53 24.09
N PRO A 129 -72.74 1.80 24.27
CA PRO A 129 -73.61 2.48 23.32
C PRO A 129 -72.92 2.58 21.97
N ILE A 130 -73.74 2.50 20.93
CA ILE A 130 -73.40 2.72 19.53
C ILE A 130 -72.77 4.12 19.44
N ILE A 131 -71.44 4.18 19.40
CA ILE A 131 -70.74 5.39 18.98
C ILE A 131 -70.68 5.33 17.46
N ASP A 132 -71.20 6.40 16.86
CA ASP A 132 -71.27 6.66 15.44
C ASP A 132 -70.13 6.02 14.64
N ILE A 133 -70.51 5.20 13.67
CA ILE A 133 -69.66 4.75 12.57
C ILE A 133 -69.48 5.96 11.64
N THR A 134 -68.88 7.05 12.13
CA THR A 134 -68.06 7.87 11.26
C THR A 134 -66.92 6.95 10.86
N LYS A 135 -66.90 6.52 9.60
CA LYS A 135 -65.75 5.86 8.97
C LYS A 135 -64.50 6.53 9.56
N PRO A 136 -63.63 5.81 10.29
CA PRO A 136 -62.30 6.32 10.47
C PRO A 136 -61.75 6.38 9.04
N LYS A 137 -61.81 7.57 8.42
CA LYS A 137 -60.95 7.91 7.31
C LYS A 137 -59.59 7.46 7.79
N LEU A 138 -59.00 6.50 7.07
CA LEU A 138 -57.64 6.00 7.25
C LEU A 138 -56.79 7.08 7.92
N VAL A 139 -56.73 7.02 9.26
CA VAL A 139 -55.79 7.84 10.00
C VAL A 139 -54.53 7.01 9.92
N PRO A 140 -53.41 7.56 9.41
CA PRO A 140 -52.15 6.84 9.42
C PRO A 140 -51.97 6.27 10.81
N ILE A 141 -51.86 4.94 10.90
CA ILE A 141 -51.42 4.26 12.12
C ILE A 141 -50.04 4.81 12.36
N ASN A 142 -50.00 5.82 13.21
CA ASN A 142 -48.84 6.44 13.79
C ASN A 142 -47.65 6.51 12.81
N GLU A 143 -47.45 7.68 12.23
CA GLU A 143 -46.12 8.17 11.79
C GLU A 143 -45.10 8.20 12.95
N GLY A 144 -45.21 7.31 13.94
CA GLY A 144 -44.32 7.12 15.06
C GLY A 144 -43.76 5.70 15.13
N GLY A 145 -44.38 4.64 14.59
CA GLY A 145 -43.80 3.29 14.72
C GLY A 145 -42.57 3.09 13.82
N THR A 146 -42.78 3.26 12.52
CA THR A 146 -41.70 3.27 11.53
C THR A 146 -40.81 4.48 11.69
N THR A 147 -41.34 5.64 12.09
CA THR A 147 -40.56 6.87 12.28
C THR A 147 -39.77 6.86 13.58
N GLU A 148 -40.19 6.18 14.65
CA GLU A 148 -39.35 5.93 15.83
C GLU A 148 -38.27 4.91 15.53
N LEU A 149 -38.57 3.86 14.74
CA LEU A 149 -37.54 2.92 14.28
C LEU A 149 -36.56 3.61 13.32
N LEU A 150 -37.06 4.45 12.41
CA LEU A 150 -36.24 5.30 11.56
C LEU A 150 -35.47 6.32 12.38
N ASN A 151 -36.06 6.94 13.40
CA ASN A 151 -35.38 7.90 14.27
C ASN A 151 -34.33 7.21 15.13
N LYS A 152 -34.56 5.96 15.58
CA LYS A 152 -33.56 5.14 16.27
C LYS A 152 -32.43 4.77 15.32
N GLU A 153 -32.72 4.39 14.09
CA GLU A 153 -31.70 4.08 13.10
C GLU A 153 -30.96 5.34 12.62
N ILE A 154 -31.65 6.48 12.46
CA ILE A 154 -31.06 7.79 12.20
C ILE A 154 -30.15 8.19 13.36
N LEU A 155 -30.59 8.05 14.61
CA LEU A 155 -29.77 8.34 15.79
C LEU A 155 -28.54 7.45 15.84
N ARG A 156 -28.69 6.16 15.57
CA ARG A 156 -27.57 5.21 15.49
C ARG A 156 -26.60 5.60 14.38
N LEU A 157 -27.09 5.87 13.17
CA LEU A 157 -26.28 6.29 12.03
C LEU A 157 -25.63 7.65 12.25
N GLN A 158 -26.29 8.57 12.97
CA GLN A 158 -25.71 9.86 13.38
C GLN A 158 -24.60 9.65 14.41
N GLN A 159 -24.80 8.81 15.42
CA GLN A 159 -23.76 8.45 16.40
C GLN A 159 -22.56 7.78 15.72
N GLU A 160 -22.81 6.87 14.78
CA GLU A 160 -21.76 6.21 14.02
C GLU A 160 -21.02 7.20 13.10
N ASN A 161 -21.73 8.11 12.44
CA ASN A 161 -21.13 9.19 11.66
C ASN A 161 -20.29 10.13 12.53
N GLU A 162 -20.76 10.54 13.71
CA GLU A 162 -19.98 11.38 14.62
C GLU A 162 -18.75 10.64 15.14
N LYS A 163 -18.87 9.34 15.43
CA LYS A 163 -17.73 8.49 15.79
C LYS A 163 -16.72 8.39 14.63
N LEU A 164 -17.19 8.19 13.40
CA LEU A 164 -16.34 8.17 12.22
C LEU A 164 -15.68 9.53 11.97
N LYS A 165 -16.41 10.64 12.04
CA LYS A 165 -15.85 12.00 11.93
C LYS A 165 -14.80 12.27 13.01
N SER A 166 -15.05 11.86 14.26
CA SER A 166 -14.07 12.02 15.34
C SER A 166 -12.78 11.24 15.06
N ARG A 167 -12.89 10.00 14.59
CA ARG A 167 -11.74 9.18 14.17
C ARG A 167 -11.02 9.80 12.97
N LEU A 168 -11.76 10.28 11.98
CA LEU A 168 -11.22 10.93 10.79
C LEU A 168 -10.41 12.17 11.19
N LYS A 169 -10.98 13.02 12.07
CA LYS A 169 -10.28 14.19 12.62
C LYS A 169 -9.03 13.82 13.41
N THR A 170 -9.06 12.73 14.20
CA THR A 170 -7.86 12.24 14.90
C THR A 170 -6.78 11.79 13.92
N ILE A 171 -7.16 11.04 12.88
CA ILE A 171 -6.23 10.57 11.84
C ILE A 171 -5.67 11.75 11.04
N GLU A 172 -6.50 12.75 10.70
CA GLU A 172 -6.05 13.97 10.03
C GLU A 172 -5.03 14.73 10.88
N ILE A 173 -5.28 14.92 12.18
CA ILE A 173 -4.32 15.56 13.08
C ILE A 173 -3.01 14.77 13.14
N GLN A 174 -3.09 13.43 13.24
CA GLN A 174 -1.90 12.58 13.23
C GLN A 174 -1.13 12.69 11.91
N ALA A 175 -1.82 12.73 10.77
CA ALA A 175 -1.20 12.87 9.45
C ALA A 175 -0.53 14.23 9.27
N VAL A 176 -1.17 15.32 9.74
CA VAL A 176 -0.58 16.68 9.72
C VAL A 176 0.65 16.74 10.61
N ASN A 177 0.58 16.20 11.83
CA ASN A 177 1.73 16.16 12.73
C ASN A 177 2.89 15.36 12.13
N ALA A 178 2.61 14.19 11.54
CA ALA A 178 3.63 13.38 10.88
C ALA A 178 4.23 14.10 9.66
N LEU A 179 3.44 14.87 8.92
CA LEU A 179 3.94 15.69 7.81
C LEU A 179 4.81 16.85 8.30
N ASP A 180 4.43 17.51 9.39
CA ASP A 180 5.22 18.56 10.01
C ASP A 180 6.56 18.02 10.53
N GLU A 181 6.55 16.88 11.21
CA GLU A 181 7.75 16.18 11.66
C GLU A 181 8.64 15.79 10.48
N LYS A 182 8.06 15.22 9.43
CA LYS A 182 8.78 14.91 8.18
C LYS A 182 9.43 16.16 7.60
N SER A 183 8.72 17.29 7.51
CA SER A 183 9.26 18.54 6.96
C SER A 183 10.40 19.15 7.81
N LYS A 184 10.37 18.94 9.14
CA LYS A 184 11.43 19.35 10.05
C LYS A 184 12.65 18.45 9.88
N LEU A 185 12.44 17.14 9.81
CA LEU A 185 13.50 16.17 9.58
C LEU A 185 14.16 16.37 8.21
N GLU A 186 13.39 16.66 7.15
CA GLU A 186 13.91 16.98 5.82
C GLU A 186 14.79 18.24 5.86
N ARG A 187 14.37 19.29 6.57
CA ARG A 187 15.20 20.50 6.77
C ARG A 187 16.49 20.19 7.52
N VAL A 188 16.42 19.46 8.63
CA VAL A 188 17.61 19.06 9.40
C VAL A 188 18.56 18.20 8.55
N LEU A 189 18.02 17.30 7.74
CA LEU A 189 18.82 16.50 6.81
C LEU A 189 19.52 17.36 5.76
N GLN A 190 18.82 18.35 5.21
CA GLN A 190 19.38 19.26 4.23
C GLN A 190 20.48 20.15 4.85
N ASP A 191 20.25 20.68 6.06
CA ASP A 191 21.25 21.45 6.79
C ASP A 191 22.49 20.60 7.12
N LEU A 192 22.30 19.36 7.58
CA LEU A 192 23.40 18.42 7.83
C LEU A 192 24.16 18.06 6.55
N GLN A 193 23.47 17.93 5.41
CA GLN A 193 24.12 17.70 4.12
C GLN A 193 24.96 18.90 3.69
N LEU A 194 24.45 20.13 3.85
CA LEU A 194 25.21 21.35 3.57
C LEU A 194 26.42 21.48 4.50
N ASP A 195 26.27 21.20 5.79
CA ASP A 195 27.38 21.20 6.75
C ASP A 195 28.42 20.13 6.41
N GLN A 196 27.98 18.94 5.96
CA GLN A 196 28.86 17.87 5.53
C GLN A 196 29.62 18.25 4.25
N GLU A 197 28.93 18.80 3.24
CA GLU A 197 29.57 19.30 2.01
C GLU A 197 30.58 20.42 2.32
N ASN A 198 30.20 21.39 3.17
CA ASN A 198 31.09 22.46 3.60
C ASN A 198 32.30 21.93 4.36
N GLN A 199 32.13 20.98 5.28
CA GLN A 199 33.25 20.33 5.98
C GLN A 199 34.14 19.54 5.01
N GLN A 200 33.54 18.84 4.05
CA GLN A 200 34.28 18.06 3.08
C GLN A 200 35.06 18.96 2.11
N ASP A 201 34.53 20.13 1.76
CA ASP A 201 35.22 21.11 0.94
C ASP A 201 36.30 21.87 1.74
N LEU A 202 36.09 22.14 3.03
CA LEU A 202 37.14 22.64 3.93
C LEU A 202 38.29 21.65 4.08
N LEU A 203 37.98 20.36 4.28
CA LEU A 203 38.98 19.29 4.36
C LEU A 203 39.73 19.14 3.05
N LYS A 204 39.04 19.13 1.90
CA LYS A 204 39.70 19.09 0.59
C LYS A 204 40.58 20.30 0.34
N ALA A 205 40.15 21.51 0.72
CA ALA A 205 40.94 22.73 0.55
C ALA A 205 42.20 22.69 1.43
N GLN A 206 42.06 22.24 2.68
CA GLN A 206 43.19 22.08 3.59
C GLN A 206 44.17 20.99 3.11
N ASP A 207 43.67 19.84 2.67
CA ASP A 207 44.50 18.78 2.08
C ASP A 207 45.20 19.26 0.79
N LEU A 208 44.56 20.12 0.01
CA LEU A 208 45.16 20.72 -1.20
C LEU A 208 46.26 21.72 -0.85
N ASP A 209 46.04 22.58 0.14
CA ASP A 209 47.04 23.55 0.64
C ASP A 209 48.25 22.82 1.25
N ASP A 210 48.01 21.76 2.05
CA ASP A 210 49.08 20.94 2.62
C ASP A 210 49.86 20.20 1.52
N LEU A 211 49.16 19.70 0.49
CA LEU A 211 49.82 19.09 -0.68
C LEU A 211 50.61 20.13 -1.49
N GLU A 212 50.09 21.34 -1.67
CA GLU A 212 50.80 22.43 -2.36
C GLU A 212 52.06 22.82 -1.59
N ASN A 213 51.99 22.93 -0.26
CA ASN A 213 53.12 23.19 0.61
C ASN A 213 54.18 22.07 0.57
N THR A 214 53.77 20.80 0.55
CA THR A 214 54.71 19.67 0.42
C THR A 214 55.35 19.62 -0.96
N VAL A 215 54.61 19.96 -2.03
CA VAL A 215 55.16 20.07 -3.39
C VAL A 215 56.13 21.26 -3.49
N ALA A 216 55.82 22.39 -2.87
CA ALA A 216 56.70 23.57 -2.85
C ALA A 216 58.02 23.30 -2.10
N THR A 217 57.96 22.63 -0.95
CA THR A 217 59.14 22.22 -0.19
C THR A 217 59.99 21.21 -0.97
N LEU A 218 59.38 20.15 -1.54
CA LEU A 218 60.06 19.20 -2.41
C LEU A 218 60.73 19.87 -3.61
N ARG A 219 60.05 20.82 -4.26
CA ARG A 219 60.65 21.60 -5.36
C ARG A 219 61.84 22.42 -4.92
N SER A 220 61.76 23.06 -3.75
CA SER A 220 62.87 23.84 -3.19
C SER A 220 64.07 22.95 -2.87
N GLU A 221 63.84 21.80 -2.23
CA GLU A 221 64.88 20.81 -1.93
C GLU A 221 65.51 20.24 -3.20
N PHE A 222 64.69 19.93 -4.21
CA PHE A 222 65.19 19.44 -5.49
C PHE A 222 66.04 20.48 -6.21
N GLN A 223 65.59 21.74 -6.24
CA GLN A 223 66.35 22.86 -6.81
C GLN A 223 67.68 23.08 -6.08
N LYS A 224 67.66 23.01 -4.74
CA LYS A 224 68.87 23.13 -3.92
C LYS A 224 69.85 21.99 -4.23
N THR A 225 69.37 20.75 -4.25
CA THR A 225 70.19 19.56 -4.56
C THR A 225 70.78 19.65 -5.97
N LEU A 226 70.02 20.16 -6.95
CA LEU A 226 70.49 20.33 -8.32
C LEU A 226 71.59 21.39 -8.40
N ASN A 227 71.40 22.53 -7.70
CA ASN A 227 72.41 23.58 -7.62
C ASN A 227 73.70 23.07 -6.93
N ASP A 228 73.57 22.40 -5.79
CA ASP A 228 74.70 21.82 -5.05
C ASP A 228 75.46 20.80 -5.92
N LYS A 229 74.74 19.97 -6.68
CA LYS A 229 75.35 19.02 -7.63
C LYS A 229 76.09 19.74 -8.76
N THR A 230 75.52 20.81 -9.28
CA THR A 230 76.11 21.61 -10.36
C THR A 230 77.36 22.35 -9.89
N GLU A 231 77.33 22.93 -8.68
CA GLU A 231 78.46 23.61 -8.07
C GLU A 231 79.59 22.64 -7.73
N ASN A 232 79.26 21.47 -7.17
CA ASN A 232 80.23 20.40 -6.95
C ASN A 232 80.87 19.93 -8.25
N GLN A 233 80.07 19.71 -9.31
CA GLN A 233 80.59 19.32 -10.63
C GLN A 233 81.55 20.37 -11.19
N LYS A 234 81.21 21.67 -11.11
CA LYS A 234 82.12 22.75 -11.53
C LYS A 234 83.43 22.72 -10.75
N SER A 235 83.37 22.58 -9.42
CA SER A 235 84.59 22.52 -8.61
C SER A 235 85.46 21.30 -8.96
N LEU A 236 84.84 20.16 -9.26
CA LEU A 236 85.54 18.94 -9.70
C LEU A 236 86.20 19.14 -11.07
N GLU A 237 85.51 19.79 -12.01
CA GLU A 237 86.06 20.15 -13.33
C GLU A 237 87.24 21.12 -13.21
N GLU A 238 87.14 22.15 -12.37
CA GLU A 238 88.21 23.10 -12.09
C GLU A 238 89.43 22.43 -11.43
N ASN A 239 89.21 21.58 -10.42
CA ASN A 239 90.27 20.82 -9.78
C ASN A 239 90.96 19.85 -10.74
N LEU A 240 90.20 19.20 -11.62
CA LEU A 240 90.74 18.30 -12.64
C LEU A 240 91.57 19.07 -13.67
N ALA A 241 91.12 20.26 -14.08
CA ALA A 241 91.90 21.14 -14.96
C ALA A 241 93.21 21.60 -14.29
N ALA A 242 93.16 22.01 -13.02
CA ALA A 242 94.34 22.40 -12.25
C ALA A 242 95.34 21.23 -12.13
N ALA A 243 94.86 20.04 -11.77
CA ALA A 243 95.69 18.83 -11.68
C ALA A 243 96.32 18.46 -13.03
N LYS A 244 95.60 18.62 -14.15
CA LYS A 244 96.16 18.42 -15.50
C LYS A 244 97.29 19.41 -15.80
N HIS A 245 97.12 20.69 -15.46
CA HIS A 245 98.17 21.70 -15.64
C HIS A 245 99.41 21.40 -14.79
N ASP A 246 99.23 21.00 -13.53
CA ASP A 246 100.34 20.61 -12.67
C ASP A 246 101.07 19.37 -13.21
N LEU A 247 100.33 18.36 -13.69
CA LEU A 247 100.92 17.15 -14.28
C LEU A 247 101.76 17.49 -15.51
N LEU A 248 101.24 18.32 -16.42
CA LEU A 248 101.99 18.79 -17.59
C LEU A 248 103.25 19.54 -17.19
N ARG A 249 103.18 20.40 -16.17
CA ARG A 249 104.34 21.13 -15.63
C ARG A 249 105.40 20.18 -15.05
N VAL A 250 104.98 19.18 -14.27
CA VAL A 250 105.90 18.16 -13.74
C VAL A 250 106.52 17.34 -14.87
N GLN A 251 105.74 16.98 -15.89
CA GLN A 251 106.22 16.24 -17.05
C GLN A 251 107.27 17.06 -17.85
N GLU A 252 107.06 18.37 -18.00
CA GLU A 252 108.04 19.27 -18.63
C GLU A 252 109.31 19.41 -17.77
N GLN A 253 109.17 19.59 -16.46
CA GLN A 253 110.31 19.61 -15.53
C GLN A 253 111.10 18.31 -15.57
N LEU A 254 110.42 17.17 -15.65
CA LEU A 254 111.04 15.85 -15.74
C LEU A 254 111.78 15.68 -17.07
N SER A 255 111.18 16.12 -18.19
CA SER A 255 111.86 16.15 -19.50
C SER A 255 113.12 17.04 -19.50
N MET A 256 113.05 18.19 -18.82
CA MET A 256 114.21 19.09 -18.67
C MET A 256 115.29 18.48 -17.77
N ALA A 257 114.90 17.84 -16.67
CA ALA A 257 115.82 17.14 -15.78
C ALA A 257 116.49 15.94 -16.48
N GLU A 258 115.75 15.17 -17.29
CA GLU A 258 116.29 14.10 -18.13
C GLU A 258 117.33 14.64 -19.13
N LYS A 259 117.04 15.76 -19.81
CA LYS A 259 118.00 16.41 -20.72
C LYS A 259 119.24 16.92 -20.00
N GLU A 260 119.10 17.49 -18.81
CA GLU A 260 120.25 17.92 -18.00
C GLU A 260 121.07 16.75 -17.48
N LEU A 261 120.42 15.66 -17.06
CA LEU A 261 121.08 14.44 -16.61
C LEU A 261 121.86 13.80 -17.76
N GLU A 262 121.27 13.70 -18.95
CA GLU A 262 121.93 13.24 -20.18
C GLU A 262 123.16 14.11 -20.51
N LYS A 263 123.03 15.44 -20.39
CA LYS A 263 124.15 16.37 -20.58
C LYS A 263 125.26 16.16 -19.54
N LYS A 264 124.91 15.97 -18.26
CA LYS A 264 125.89 15.67 -17.18
C LYS A 264 126.53 14.29 -17.35
N PHE A 265 125.76 13.30 -17.79
CA PHE A 265 126.26 11.97 -18.10
C PHE A 265 127.32 12.02 -19.22
N GLN A 266 127.03 12.73 -20.31
CA GLN A 266 127.99 12.98 -21.40
C GLN A 266 129.25 13.74 -20.93
N GLN A 267 129.16 14.53 -19.87
CA GLN A 267 130.28 15.26 -19.26
C GLN A 267 131.03 14.46 -18.18
N THR A 268 130.58 13.27 -17.81
CA THR A 268 131.21 12.50 -16.73
C THR A 268 132.54 11.90 -17.21
N ALA A 269 133.56 11.91 -16.34
CA ALA A 269 134.92 11.46 -16.67
C ALA A 269 134.97 10.02 -17.18
N ALA A 270 134.08 9.13 -16.70
CA ALA A 270 133.95 7.76 -17.20
C ALA A 270 133.48 7.70 -18.66
N TYR A 271 132.42 8.46 -19.03
CA TYR A 271 131.95 8.54 -20.42
C TYR A 271 132.97 9.23 -21.32
N ARG A 272 133.62 10.29 -20.83
CA ARG A 272 134.65 11.03 -21.56
C ARG A 272 135.88 10.15 -21.82
N ASN A 273 136.37 9.41 -20.82
CA ASN A 273 137.44 8.41 -20.98
C ASN A 273 137.02 7.28 -21.92
N MET A 274 135.79 6.76 -21.81
CA MET A 274 135.31 5.70 -22.69
C MET A 274 135.20 6.17 -24.15
N LYS A 275 134.71 7.39 -24.37
CA LYS A 275 134.68 8.03 -25.69
C LYS A 275 136.08 8.26 -26.24
N GLU A 276 137.02 8.70 -25.41
CA GLU A 276 138.41 8.95 -25.81
C GLU A 276 139.17 7.65 -26.10
N ILE A 277 138.92 6.57 -25.34
CA ILE A 277 139.44 5.23 -25.61
C ILE A 277 138.84 4.68 -26.91
N LEU A 278 137.53 4.86 -27.14
CA LEU A 278 136.88 4.45 -28.38
C LEU A 278 137.41 5.21 -29.60
N THR A 279 137.61 6.53 -29.50
CA THR A 279 138.24 7.31 -30.58
C THR A 279 139.69 6.91 -30.78
N LYS A 280 140.49 6.75 -29.72
CA LYS A 280 141.89 6.28 -29.84
C LYS A 280 141.98 4.87 -30.41
N LYS A 281 141.10 3.95 -30.02
CA LYS A 281 141.05 2.61 -30.61
C LYS A 281 140.60 2.66 -32.06
N ASN A 282 139.64 3.51 -32.43
CA ASN A 282 139.27 3.70 -33.84
C ASN A 282 140.39 4.32 -34.67
N ASP A 283 141.15 5.27 -34.11
CA ASP A 283 142.30 5.88 -34.77
C ASP A 283 143.46 4.89 -34.87
N GLN A 284 143.71 4.09 -33.83
CA GLN A 284 144.64 2.96 -33.88
C GLN A 284 144.21 1.91 -34.90
N ILE A 285 142.92 1.60 -35.02
CA ILE A 285 142.38 0.72 -36.07
C ILE A 285 142.61 1.35 -37.45
N LYS A 286 142.43 2.66 -37.61
CA LYS A 286 142.74 3.38 -38.86
C LYS A 286 144.22 3.37 -39.19
N ASP A 287 145.09 3.56 -38.22
CA ASP A 287 146.54 3.55 -38.40
C ASP A 287 147.10 2.14 -38.60
N LEU A 288 146.53 1.14 -37.92
CA LEU A 288 146.81 -0.28 -38.18
C LEU A 288 146.32 -0.68 -39.56
N ARG A 289 145.15 -0.20 -40.03
CA ARG A 289 144.70 -0.35 -41.42
C ARG A 289 145.66 0.34 -42.41
N LYS A 290 146.15 1.55 -42.11
CA LYS A 290 147.16 2.25 -42.94
C LYS A 290 148.54 1.59 -42.94
N ARG A 291 148.95 0.96 -41.84
CA ARG A 291 150.23 0.23 -41.71
C ARG A 291 150.15 -1.18 -42.30
N LEU A 292 149.01 -1.88 -42.20
CA LEU A 292 148.76 -3.11 -42.94
C LEU A 292 148.82 -2.84 -44.46
N ALA A 293 148.25 -1.73 -44.92
CA ALA A 293 148.32 -1.34 -46.33
C ALA A 293 149.75 -1.07 -46.86
N LYS A 294 150.77 -0.99 -46.00
CA LYS A 294 152.19 -0.88 -46.41
C LYS A 294 152.91 -2.24 -46.51
N TYR A 295 152.31 -3.31 -46.01
CA TYR A 295 152.88 -4.67 -45.99
C TYR A 295 151.95 -5.71 -46.63
N GLU A 296 150.82 -5.30 -47.18
CA GLU A 296 150.08 -6.03 -48.20
C GLU A 296 150.63 -5.59 -49.58
N SER A 297 151.60 -6.34 -50.09
CA SER A 297 151.70 -6.50 -51.55
C SER A 297 150.58 -7.43 -51.96
N GLU A 298 149.69 -6.91 -52.81
CA GLU A 298 148.72 -7.60 -53.67
C GLU A 298 148.09 -8.89 -53.11
N ASP A 299 146.82 -8.77 -52.72
CA ASP A 299 145.78 -8.94 -53.75
C ASP A 299 145.00 -7.63 -53.97
#